data_AF-A0A7C2WNX5-F1
#
_entry.id   AF-A0A7C2WNX5-F1
#
_cell.length_a   1.000
_cell.length_b   1.000
_cell.length_c   1.000
_cell.angle_alpha   90.00
_cell.angle_beta   90.00
_cell.angle_gamma   90.00
#
_symmetry.space_group_name_H-M   'P 1'
#
loop_
_entity.id
_entity.type
_entity.pdbx_description
1 polymer ?
#
loop_
_entity_poly.entity_id
_entity_poly.type
_entity_poly.pdbx_seq_one_letter_code
_entity_poly.pdbx_strand_id
1 'polypeptide(L)' 'MKVLNVRLLLIHADSMSYEVKERALEEAEKIDEGSRAGSYENALVVFTAVEEEDVKAVDAVVDAASKEISDVMDKVKA' A
#
# COMPACT_ATOMS: atom_id res chain seq x y z
N MET A 1 -5.29 -4.20 -24.46
CA MET A 1 -5.41 -3.87 -23.03
C MET A 1 -4.11 -3.20 -22.62
N LYS A 2 -4.17 -1.96 -22.11
CA LYS A 2 -2.98 -1.26 -21.62
C LYS A 2 -2.58 -1.93 -20.30
N VAL A 3 -1.30 -2.25 -20.15
CA VAL A 3 -0.76 -2.78 -18.89
C VAL A 3 -0.87 -1.67 -17.84
N LEU A 4 -1.32 -2.02 -16.64
CA LEU A 4 -1.38 -1.13 -15.48
C LEU A 4 0.03 -1.06 -14.87
N ASN A 5 0.45 0.13 -14.45
CA ASN A 5 1.85 0.43 -14.14
C ASN A 5 2.15 0.51 -12.64
N VAL A 6 1.11 0.55 -11.79
CA VAL A 6 1.27 0.46 -10.33
C VAL A 6 2.12 -0.75 -9.94
N ARG A 7 3.12 -0.53 -9.08
CA ARG A 7 3.99 -1.60 -8.58
C ARG A 7 3.63 -1.95 -7.16
N LEU A 8 3.36 -3.23 -6.94
CA LEU A 8 3.05 -3.79 -5.64
C LEU A 8 4.17 -4.73 -5.18
N LEU A 9 4.57 -4.60 -3.92
CA LEU A 9 5.34 -5.60 -3.19
C LEU A 9 4.50 -6.04 -1.98
N LEU A 10 4.10 -7.31 -1.98
CA LEU A 10 3.22 -7.90 -0.98
C LEU A 10 4.02 -8.83 -0.07
N ILE A 11 4.02 -8.57 1.24
CA ILE A 11 4.77 -9.31 2.24
C ILE A 11 3.79 -9.80 3.31
N HIS A 12 3.58 -11.11 3.40
CA HIS A 12 2.94 -11.71 4.58
C HIS A 12 3.98 -11.74 5.71
N ALA A 13 3.75 -10.93 6.75
CA ALA A 13 4.71 -10.73 7.83
C ALA A 13 4.10 -11.12 9.18
N ASP A 14 4.89 -11.82 10.00
CA ASP A 14 4.52 -12.12 11.39
C ASP A 14 4.27 -10.83 12.19
N SER A 15 5.12 -9.82 11.98
CA SER A 15 4.92 -8.48 12.53
C SER A 15 5.37 -7.39 11.55
N MET A 16 4.67 -6.26 11.57
CA MET A 16 5.07 -5.02 10.92
C MET A 16 4.83 -3.85 11.86
N SER A 17 5.85 -3.03 12.04
CA SER A 17 5.72 -1.79 12.80
C SER A 17 6.33 -0.62 12.05
N TYR A 18 5.87 0.58 12.35
CA TYR A 18 6.41 1.81 11.80
C TYR A 18 6.41 2.93 12.84
N GLU A 19 7.29 3.90 12.62
CA GLU A 19 7.33 5.16 13.36
C GLU A 19 7.62 6.30 12.38
N VAL A 20 6.76 7.30 12.36
CA VAL A 20 6.92 8.48 11.50
C VAL A 20 8.06 9.35 12.02
N LYS A 21 9.04 9.61 11.16
CA LYS A 21 10.23 10.42 11.49
C LYS A 21 10.07 11.86 11.05
N GLU A 22 10.36 12.12 9.78
CA GLU A 22 10.34 13.44 9.16
C GLU A 22 9.50 13.41 7.88
N ARG A 23 9.07 14.60 7.44
CA ARG A 23 8.33 14.73 6.19
C ARG A 23 9.29 14.54 5.01
N ALA A 24 8.93 13.64 4.10
CA ALA A 24 9.64 13.48 2.83
C ALA A 24 9.26 14.55 1.79
N LEU A 25 8.06 15.14 1.91
CA LEU A 25 7.53 16.18 1.03
C LEU A 25 7.00 17.36 1.86
N GLU A 26 7.09 18.57 1.33
CA GLU A 26 6.59 19.77 2.01
C GLU A 26 5.06 19.70 2.19
N GLU A 27 4.36 19.22 1.17
CA GLU A 27 2.91 19.03 1.10
C GLU A 27 2.43 17.69 1.68
N ALA A 28 3.30 16.94 2.39
CA ALA A 28 2.92 15.68 3.02
C ALA A 28 1.72 15.86 3.97
N GLU A 29 0.84 14.86 4.03
CA GLU A 29 -0.36 14.87 4.85
C GLU A 29 -0.08 15.14 6.33
N LYS A 30 -1.07 15.71 7.02
CA LYS A 30 -0.95 15.94 8.46
C LYS A 30 -1.16 14.62 9.20
N ILE A 31 -0.12 14.18 9.90
CA ILE A 31 -0.17 13.01 10.77
C ILE A 31 -0.81 13.39 12.10
N ASP A 32 -1.87 12.68 12.49
CA ASP A 32 -2.44 12.79 13.83
C ASP A 32 -1.57 12.07 14.88
N GLU A 33 -1.77 12.36 16.17
CA GLU A 33 -0.96 11.75 17.23
C GLU A 33 -1.10 10.23 17.28
N GLY A 34 -2.29 9.69 16.96
CA GLY A 34 -2.58 8.26 16.96
C GLY A 34 -1.90 7.48 15.83
N SER A 35 -1.53 8.16 14.74
CA SER A 35 -0.93 7.57 13.54
C SER A 35 0.58 7.76 13.46
N ARG A 36 1.22 8.37 14.48
CA ARG A 36 2.68 8.57 14.51
C ARG A 36 3.48 7.27 14.62
N ALA A 37 2.89 6.21 15.16
CA ALA A 37 3.48 4.90 15.20
C ALA A 37 2.38 3.84 15.18
N GLY A 38 2.70 2.66 14.65
CA GLY A 38 1.77 1.53 14.60
C GLY A 38 2.51 0.20 14.62
N SER A 39 1.82 -0.85 15.09
CA SER A 39 2.31 -2.22 15.06
C SER A 39 1.14 -3.16 14.74
N TYR A 40 1.38 -4.10 13.84
CA TYR A 40 0.42 -5.05 13.32
C TYR A 40 1.04 -6.44 13.33
N GLU A 41 0.27 -7.45 13.70
CA GLU A 41 0.68 -8.85 13.75
C GLU A 41 -0.06 -9.64 12.67
N ASN A 42 0.61 -10.63 12.06
CA ASN A 42 0.09 -11.49 10.99
C ASN A 42 -0.58 -10.68 9.85
N ALA A 43 0.13 -9.69 9.32
CA ALA A 43 -0.43 -8.77 8.35
C ALA A 43 0.11 -9.03 6.93
N LEU A 44 -0.75 -8.80 5.92
CA LEU A 44 -0.30 -8.61 4.54
C LEU A 44 0.11 -7.15 4.34
N VAL A 45 1.42 -6.89 4.37
CA VAL A 45 1.98 -5.55 4.14
C VAL A 45 2.06 -5.30 2.64
N VAL A 46 1.42 -4.22 2.18
CA VAL A 46 1.37 -3.87 0.76
C VAL A 46 2.13 -2.56 0.52
N PHE A 47 3.36 -2.67 0.03
CA PHE A 47 4.09 -1.51 -0.46
C PHE A 47 3.63 -1.19 -1.88
N THR A 48 3.16 0.04 -2.08
CA THR A 48 2.59 0.50 -3.35
C THR A 48 3.37 1.68 -3.89
N ALA A 49 3.78 1.61 -5.17
CA ALA A 49 4.31 2.75 -5.91
C ALA A 49 3.37 3.07 -7.07
N VAL A 50 2.78 4.26 -7.04
CA VAL A 50 1.91 4.78 -8.11
C VAL A 50 2.78 5.48 -9.15
N GLU A 51 2.63 5.12 -10.43
CA GLU A 51 3.38 5.69 -11.54
C GLU A 51 2.57 6.78 -12.27
N GLU A 52 3.25 7.68 -13.00
CA GLU A 52 2.60 8.82 -13.68
C GLU A 52 1.47 8.38 -14.63
N GLU A 53 1.63 7.24 -15.28
CA GLU A 53 0.63 6.73 -16.22
C GLU A 53 -0.66 6.25 -15.57
N ASP A 54 -0.62 5.88 -14.28
CA ASP A 54 -1.76 5.35 -13.54
C ASP A 54 -2.85 6.42 -13.35
N VAL A 55 -2.47 7.69 -13.30
CA VAL A 55 -3.39 8.84 -13.14
C VAL A 55 -4.38 8.96 -14.30
N LYS A 56 -4.06 8.39 -15.47
CA LYS A 56 -4.94 8.41 -16.65
C LYS A 56 -6.12 7.44 -16.56
N ALA A 57 -6.09 6.49 -15.62
CA ALA A 57 -7.11 5.45 -15.47
C ALA A 57 -7.24 4.98 -14.01
N VAL A 58 -7.40 5.94 -13.09
CA VAL A 58 -7.39 5.70 -11.63
C VAL A 58 -8.30 4.54 -11.22
N ASP A 59 -9.57 4.54 -11.64
CA ASP A 59 -10.54 3.52 -11.26
C ASP A 59 -10.09 2.11 -11.68
N ALA A 60 -9.57 1.96 -12.91
CA ALA A 60 -9.10 0.68 -13.41
C ALA A 60 -7.83 0.19 -12.69
N VAL A 61 -6.94 1.11 -12.30
CA VAL A 61 -5.73 0.80 -11.53
C VAL A 61 -6.12 0.33 -10.12
N VAL A 62 -7.02 1.04 -9.45
CA VAL A 62 -7.51 0.70 -8.11
C VAL A 62 -8.25 -0.64 -8.11
N ASP A 63 -9.12 -0.88 -9.08
CA ASP A 63 -9.85 -2.15 -9.21
C ASP A 63 -8.91 -3.35 -9.39
N ALA A 64 -7.87 -3.20 -10.21
CA ALA A 64 -6.93 -4.29 -10.43
C ALA A 64 -6.00 -4.52 -9.22
N ALA A 65 -5.48 -3.44 -8.63
CA ALA A 65 -4.60 -3.54 -7.46
C ALA A 65 -5.33 -4.14 -6.27
N SER A 66 -6.56 -3.70 -5.99
CA SER A 66 -7.38 -4.25 -4.91
C SER A 66 -7.67 -5.74 -5.12
N LYS A 67 -8.01 -6.15 -6.34
CA LYS A 67 -8.23 -7.56 -6.68
C LYS A 67 -6.99 -8.42 -6.46
N GLU A 68 -5.81 -7.94 -6.86
CA GLU A 68 -4.54 -8.66 -6.66
C GLU A 68 -4.21 -8.78 -5.16
N ILE A 69 -4.39 -7.70 -4.39
CA ILE A 69 -4.18 -7.70 -2.94
C ILE A 69 -5.11 -8.72 -2.26
N SER A 70 -6.41 -8.71 -2.60
CA SER A 70 -7.38 -9.65 -2.03
C SER A 70 -7.06 -11.11 -2.37
N ASP A 71 -6.69 -11.39 -3.62
CA ASP A 71 -6.31 -12.75 -4.05
C ASP A 71 -5.09 -13.28 -3.28
N VAL A 72 -4.07 -12.44 -3.04
CA VAL A 72 -2.92 -12.83 -2.22
C VAL A 72 -3.30 -12.99 -0.76
N MET A 73 -4.12 -12.09 -0.20
CA MET A 73 -4.63 -12.17 1.17
C MET A 73 -5.31 -13.51 1.43
N ASP A 74 -6.21 -13.93 0.55
CA ASP A 74 -6.93 -15.20 0.64
C ASP A 74 -5.98 -16.42 0.57
N LYS A 75 -4.93 -16.35 -0.25
CA LYS A 75 -3.93 -17.42 -0.40
C LYS A 75 -3.08 -17.60 0.85
N VAL A 76 -2.67 -16.52 1.49
CA VAL A 76 -1.77 -16.55 2.65
C VAL A 76 -2.51 -16.57 3.99
N LYS A 77 -3.82 -16.28 3.97
CA LYS A 77 -4.70 -16.24 5.16
C LYS A 77 -4.21 -15.29 6.23
N ALA A 78 -3.67 -14.15 5.76
CA ALA A 78 -3.40 -13.00 6.61
C ALA A 78 -4.71 -12.25 6.92
#